data_AF-A0A936MDX3-F1
#
_entry.id   AF-A0A936MDX3-F1
#
_cell.length_a   1.000
_cell.length_b   1.000
_cell.length_c   1.000
_cell.angle_alpha   90.00
_cell.angle_beta   90.00
_cell.angle_gamma   90.00
#
_symmetry.space_group_name_H-M   'P 1'
#
loop_
_entity.id
_entity.type
_entity.pdbx_description
1 polymer ?
#
loop_
_entity_poly.entity_id
_entity_poly.type
_entity_poly.pdbx_seq_one_letter_code
_entity_poly.pdbx_strand_id
1 'polypeptide(L)'
;MHFTLPNFISFLRVLLAPVFFVLLRSESQVGVRFAVLVFIIGAMSDYFDGYFARRWKQVSAFGAFFDPLADKVLTAIAFFAFASLDIISYWMVLIVVARDIITTLLRVYADSIDNSIVTSSSAKLKTFLQMIFISYLLLLFALKGSSEFPPNFRDFFGWLLVSDATHLMMLALTLYTVWTTILYLITNISIVKQFWRNDAVNVFRMSFVSVFGVGFLPKMPGTYGSLAALLILFTPITTPYLLLLSVICFIAGLILIGDVERTRGADAHCIVIDEVIGMWLVLCVPYIPHNWFWVSLGFIIFRCFDIFKPFPINRINSRRGAFWVLADDILAAIYAGLALYLFWMTSLCFPLVLAFVNR
;
A
#
# COMPACT_ATOMS: atom_id res chain seq x y z
N MET A 1 11.12 16.48 -15.45
CA MET A 1 11.55 15.38 -14.56
C MET A 1 11.95 14.18 -15.42
N HIS A 2 13.17 13.67 -15.28
CA HIS A 2 13.62 12.45 -15.98
C HIS A 2 13.47 11.24 -15.07
N PHE A 3 12.82 10.18 -15.55
CA PHE A 3 12.79 8.88 -14.85
C PHE A 3 14.21 8.32 -14.83
N THR A 4 14.77 8.13 -13.64
CA THR A 4 16.12 7.57 -13.46
C THR A 4 16.04 6.06 -13.23
N LEU A 5 17.13 5.33 -13.48
CA LEU A 5 17.17 3.89 -13.24
C LEU A 5 16.83 3.51 -11.78
N PRO A 6 17.31 4.23 -10.74
CA PRO A 6 16.91 3.96 -9.35
C PRO A 6 15.39 4.01 -9.14
N ASN A 7 14.72 5.05 -9.66
CA ASN A 7 13.27 5.20 -9.53
C ASN A 7 12.52 4.02 -10.17
N PHE A 8 13.02 3.50 -11.30
CA PHE A 8 12.42 2.33 -11.95
C PHE A 8 12.56 1.07 -11.10
N ILE A 9 13.71 0.88 -10.43
CA ILE A 9 13.94 -0.25 -9.52
C ILE A 9 13.00 -0.17 -8.31
N SER A 10 12.87 1.01 -7.68
CA SER A 10 11.93 1.23 -6.57
C SER A 10 10.48 0.97 -6.99
N PHE A 11 10.09 1.43 -8.18
CA PHE A 11 8.76 1.19 -8.73
C PHE A 11 8.50 -0.30 -9.00
N LEU A 12 9.49 -1.01 -9.58
CA LEU A 12 9.41 -2.44 -9.79
C LEU A 12 9.22 -3.18 -8.45
N ARG A 13 9.92 -2.78 -7.39
CA ARG A 13 9.77 -3.38 -6.05
C ARG A 13 8.35 -3.24 -5.51
N VAL A 14 7.73 -2.07 -5.69
CA VAL A 14 6.33 -1.84 -5.31
C VAL A 14 5.39 -2.78 -6.08
N LEU A 15 5.65 -2.99 -7.38
CA LEU A 15 4.87 -3.93 -8.19
C LEU A 15 5.09 -5.41 -7.82
N LEU A 16 6.30 -5.77 -7.38
CA LEU A 16 6.62 -7.12 -6.93
C LEU A 16 5.88 -7.51 -5.64
N ALA A 17 5.50 -6.54 -4.81
CA ALA A 17 4.87 -6.83 -3.53
C ALA A 17 3.46 -7.47 -3.65
N PRO A 18 2.53 -6.96 -4.49
CA PRO A 18 1.31 -7.67 -4.87
C PRO A 18 1.55 -9.08 -5.40
N VAL A 19 2.53 -9.25 -6.30
CA VAL A 19 2.88 -10.54 -6.90
C VAL A 19 3.34 -11.52 -5.82
N PHE A 20 4.20 -11.06 -4.90
CA PHE A 20 4.62 -11.83 -3.73
C PHE A 20 3.44 -12.31 -2.91
N PHE A 21 2.49 -11.42 -2.59
CA PHE A 21 1.32 -11.77 -1.78
C PHE A 21 0.49 -12.88 -2.42
N VAL A 22 0.15 -12.73 -3.71
CA VAL A 22 -0.66 -13.71 -4.44
C VAL A 22 0.03 -15.07 -4.52
N LEU A 23 1.33 -15.07 -4.81
CA LEU A 23 2.12 -16.29 -4.89
C LEU A 23 2.17 -17.02 -3.53
N LEU A 24 2.36 -16.27 -2.44
CA LEU A 24 2.39 -16.85 -1.09
C LEU A 24 1.02 -17.39 -0.67
N ARG A 25 -0.06 -16.63 -0.95
CA ARG A 25 -1.43 -17.00 -0.56
C ARG A 25 -2.00 -18.16 -1.39
N SER A 26 -1.40 -18.46 -2.54
CA SER A 26 -1.78 -19.65 -3.32
C SER A 26 -1.57 -20.96 -2.55
N GLU A 27 -0.73 -20.95 -1.51
CA GLU A 27 -0.32 -22.12 -0.72
C GLU A 27 0.26 -23.28 -1.55
N SER A 28 0.46 -23.07 -2.85
CA SER A 28 1.01 -24.05 -3.76
C SER A 28 2.53 -24.11 -3.61
N GLN A 29 3.11 -25.32 -3.67
CA GLN A 29 4.56 -25.50 -3.57
C GLN A 29 5.33 -24.65 -4.59
N VAL A 30 4.81 -24.55 -5.81
CA VAL A 30 5.38 -23.73 -6.88
C VAL A 30 5.24 -22.24 -6.54
N GLY A 31 4.06 -21.80 -6.11
CA GLY A 31 3.80 -20.42 -5.72
C GLY A 31 4.71 -19.95 -4.60
N VAL A 32 4.89 -20.75 -3.54
CA VAL A 32 5.78 -20.42 -2.42
C VAL A 32 7.24 -20.31 -2.86
N ARG A 33 7.72 -21.21 -3.73
CA ARG A 33 9.08 -21.12 -4.29
C ARG A 33 9.29 -19.83 -5.07
N PHE A 34 8.32 -19.43 -5.89
CA PHE A 34 8.39 -18.15 -6.60
C PHE A 34 8.24 -16.95 -5.66
N ALA A 35 7.44 -17.03 -4.59
CA ALA A 35 7.35 -15.98 -3.57
C ALA A 35 8.71 -15.74 -2.90
N VAL A 36 9.45 -16.80 -2.57
CA VAL A 36 10.83 -16.70 -2.05
C VAL A 36 11.73 -15.96 -3.04
N LEU A 37 11.70 -16.33 -4.32
CA LEU A 37 12.50 -15.67 -5.37
C LEU A 37 12.14 -14.19 -5.51
N VAL A 38 10.85 -13.86 -5.55
CA VAL A 38 10.36 -12.48 -5.64
C VAL A 38 10.82 -11.66 -4.44
N PHE A 39 10.73 -12.21 -3.22
CA PHE A 39 11.18 -11.52 -2.02
C PHE A 39 12.70 -11.29 -2.02
N ILE A 40 13.50 -12.27 -2.43
CA ILE A 40 14.96 -12.12 -2.54
C ILE A 40 15.31 -11.04 -3.57
N ILE A 41 14.69 -11.07 -4.76
CA ILE A 41 14.90 -10.06 -5.80
C ILE A 41 14.52 -8.68 -5.27
N GLY A 42 13.37 -8.56 -4.60
CA GLY A 42 12.90 -7.33 -3.98
C GLY A 42 13.86 -6.80 -2.91
N ALA A 43 14.30 -7.65 -1.98
CA ALA A 43 15.23 -7.28 -0.91
C ALA A 43 16.62 -6.90 -1.46
N MET A 44 17.11 -7.59 -2.49
CA MET A 44 18.37 -7.25 -3.15
C MET A 44 18.27 -5.94 -3.95
N SER A 45 17.11 -5.64 -4.53
CA SER A 45 16.90 -4.43 -5.31
C SER A 45 17.10 -3.14 -4.49
N ASP A 46 16.87 -3.19 -3.17
CA ASP A 46 17.10 -2.11 -2.17
C ASP A 46 18.57 -1.82 -1.90
N TYR A 47 19.44 -2.79 -2.21
CA TYR A 47 20.86 -2.53 -2.16
C TYR A 47 21.33 -1.84 -3.44
N PHE A 48 20.76 -2.23 -4.58
CA PHE A 48 21.20 -1.77 -5.90
C PHE A 48 20.76 -0.35 -6.23
N ASP A 49 19.55 0.08 -5.87
CA ASP A 49 19.08 1.46 -6.08
C ASP A 49 20.01 2.47 -5.37
N GLY A 50 20.38 2.24 -4.11
CA GLY A 50 21.29 3.07 -3.33
C GLY A 50 22.73 2.99 -3.83
N TYR A 51 23.14 1.87 -4.42
CA TYR A 51 24.43 1.76 -5.12
C TYR A 51 24.46 2.63 -6.38
N PHE A 52 23.44 2.52 -7.25
CA PHE A 52 23.37 3.27 -8.50
C PHE A 52 23.14 4.77 -8.29
N ALA A 53 22.32 5.15 -7.31
CA ALA A 53 22.09 6.55 -6.95
C ALA A 53 23.41 7.26 -6.54
N ARG A 54 24.23 6.60 -5.70
CA ARG A 54 25.54 7.13 -5.28
C ARG A 54 26.56 7.16 -6.42
N ARG A 55 26.55 6.15 -7.29
CA ARG A 55 27.52 6.03 -8.39
C ARG A 55 27.25 7.03 -9.53
N TRP A 56 26.00 7.37 -9.80
CA TRP A 56 25.63 8.20 -10.95
C TRP A 56 25.18 9.62 -10.61
N LYS A 57 25.16 10.03 -9.33
CA LYS A 57 24.72 11.36 -8.87
C LYS A 57 23.34 11.78 -9.42
N GLN A 58 22.49 10.81 -9.74
CA GLN A 58 21.15 11.06 -10.25
C GLN A 58 20.17 11.07 -9.08
N VAL A 59 20.05 12.23 -8.42
CA VAL A 59 19.06 12.45 -7.36
C VAL A 59 17.88 13.19 -7.96
N SER A 60 16.71 12.57 -7.97
CA SER A 60 15.46 13.23 -8.34
C SER A 60 14.66 13.54 -7.08
N ALA A 61 14.01 14.70 -7.02
CA ALA A 61 13.16 15.07 -5.89
C ALA A 61 12.03 14.05 -5.66
N PHE A 62 11.54 13.44 -6.74
CA PHE A 62 10.55 12.36 -6.69
C PHE A 62 11.13 11.07 -6.06
N GLY A 63 12.30 10.60 -6.52
CA GLY A 63 12.95 9.41 -5.97
C GLY A 63 13.26 9.56 -4.48
N ALA A 64 13.74 10.73 -4.07
CA ALA A 64 14.02 11.02 -2.66
C ALA A 64 12.79 10.87 -1.74
N PHE A 65 11.58 11.15 -2.27
CA PHE A 65 10.32 10.96 -1.55
C PHE A 65 9.78 9.53 -1.67
N PHE A 66 9.85 8.94 -2.87
CA PHE A 66 9.24 7.65 -3.19
C PHE A 66 10.04 6.46 -2.65
N ASP A 67 11.38 6.55 -2.64
CA ASP A 67 12.26 5.45 -2.21
C ASP A 67 11.96 5.03 -0.76
N PRO A 68 11.91 5.92 0.25
CA PRO A 68 11.57 5.53 1.63
C PRO A 68 10.20 4.87 1.81
N LEU A 69 9.26 5.13 0.89
CA LEU A 69 7.93 4.53 0.90
C LEU A 69 7.96 3.16 0.23
N ALA A 70 8.56 3.07 -0.96
CA ALA A 70 8.74 1.83 -1.73
C ALA A 70 9.51 0.77 -0.93
N ASP A 71 10.53 1.18 -0.17
CA ASP A 71 11.31 0.31 0.74
C ASP A 71 10.42 -0.44 1.73
N LYS A 72 9.32 0.19 2.17
CA LYS A 72 8.43 -0.34 3.22
C LYS A 72 7.26 -1.13 2.68
N VAL A 73 6.85 -0.90 1.43
CA VAL A 73 5.71 -1.58 0.81
C VAL A 73 5.92 -3.10 0.77
N LEU A 74 7.09 -3.57 0.31
CA LEU A 74 7.35 -5.01 0.21
C LEU A 74 7.32 -5.70 1.58
N THR A 75 7.97 -5.11 2.59
CA THR A 75 7.98 -5.69 3.94
C THR A 75 6.61 -5.63 4.61
N ALA A 76 5.85 -4.55 4.40
CA ALA A 76 4.49 -4.41 4.93
C ALA A 76 3.57 -5.47 4.32
N ILE A 77 3.58 -5.62 2.99
CA ILE A 77 2.79 -6.63 2.29
C ILE A 77 3.23 -8.04 2.70
N ALA A 78 4.51 -8.29 2.91
CA ALA A 78 4.97 -9.59 3.39
C ALA A 78 4.41 -9.94 4.77
N PHE A 79 4.42 -8.99 5.71
CA PHE A 79 3.78 -9.20 7.01
C PHE A 79 2.27 -9.40 6.90
N PHE A 80 1.58 -8.60 6.09
CA PHE A 80 0.15 -8.81 5.86
C PHE A 80 -0.15 -10.18 5.22
N ALA A 81 0.70 -10.66 4.31
CA ALA A 81 0.56 -11.98 3.71
C ALA A 81 0.65 -13.09 4.76
N PHE A 82 1.64 -13.06 5.64
CA PHE A 82 1.75 -14.01 6.76
C PHE A 82 0.61 -13.89 7.76
N ALA A 83 0.12 -12.68 8.01
CA ALA A 83 -1.04 -12.49 8.88
C ALA A 83 -2.31 -13.10 8.27
N SER A 84 -2.47 -13.02 6.93
CA SER A 84 -3.58 -13.64 6.20
C SER A 84 -3.57 -15.15 6.12
N LEU A 85 -2.45 -15.76 6.50
CA LEU A 85 -2.28 -17.20 6.68
C LEU A 85 -2.41 -17.62 8.16
N ASP A 86 -2.83 -16.70 9.04
CA ASP A 86 -2.94 -16.88 10.49
C ASP A 86 -1.62 -17.28 11.18
N ILE A 87 -0.47 -17.02 10.53
CA ILE A 87 0.87 -17.33 11.07
C ILE A 87 1.30 -16.24 12.07
N ILE A 88 0.92 -14.99 11.83
CA ILE A 88 1.20 -13.85 12.72
C ILE A 88 -0.06 -13.03 12.99
N SER A 89 -0.15 -12.42 14.17
CA SER A 89 -1.32 -11.63 14.53
C SER A 89 -1.36 -10.27 13.83
N TYR A 90 -2.51 -9.90 13.27
CA TYR A 90 -2.71 -8.63 12.56
C TYR A 90 -2.36 -7.38 13.38
N TRP A 91 -2.67 -7.38 14.67
CA TRP A 91 -2.39 -6.22 15.52
C TRP A 91 -0.88 -5.90 15.60
N MET A 92 -0.02 -6.92 15.58
CA MET A 92 1.45 -6.74 15.56
C MET A 92 1.88 -6.11 14.23
N VAL A 93 1.33 -6.60 13.12
CA VAL A 93 1.59 -6.07 11.77
C VAL A 93 1.16 -4.62 11.67
N LEU A 94 -0.03 -4.28 12.16
CA LEU A 94 -0.55 -2.91 12.14
C LEU A 94 0.35 -1.94 12.92
N ILE A 95 0.84 -2.34 14.10
CA ILE A 95 1.79 -1.53 14.88
C ILE A 95 3.07 -1.30 14.08
N VAL A 96 3.64 -2.38 13.51
CA VAL A 96 4.89 -2.30 12.73
C VAL A 96 4.75 -1.37 11.53
N VAL A 97 3.67 -1.52 10.75
CA VAL A 97 3.42 -0.72 9.55
C VAL A 97 3.11 0.73 9.89
N ALA A 98 2.20 0.99 10.83
CA ALA A 98 1.85 2.35 11.25
C ALA A 98 3.08 3.12 11.74
N ARG A 99 3.90 2.45 12.53
CA ARG A 99 5.17 2.99 13.00
C ARG A 99 6.11 3.33 11.86
N ASP A 100 6.31 2.40 10.91
CA ASP A 100 7.25 2.62 9.80
C ASP A 100 6.84 3.85 8.99
N ILE A 101 5.55 4.03 8.71
CA ILE A 101 4.98 5.23 8.08
C ILE A 101 5.32 6.49 8.88
N ILE A 102 5.08 6.50 10.19
CA ILE A 102 5.37 7.66 11.06
C ILE A 102 6.85 8.05 10.99
N THR A 103 7.75 7.07 11.12
CA THR A 103 9.20 7.36 11.10
C THR A 103 9.67 7.83 9.73
N THR A 104 9.10 7.29 8.64
CA THR A 104 9.40 7.71 7.27
C THR A 104 8.94 9.14 7.01
N LEU A 105 7.72 9.50 7.41
CA LEU A 105 7.21 10.87 7.24
C LEU A 105 8.06 11.91 7.99
N LEU A 106 8.43 11.61 9.24
CA LEU A 106 9.30 12.50 10.02
C LEU A 106 10.68 12.64 9.39
N ARG A 107 11.19 11.58 8.76
CA ARG A 107 12.47 11.62 8.04
C ARG A 107 12.41 12.52 6.82
N VAL A 108 11.40 12.32 5.97
CA VAL A 108 11.16 13.16 4.79
C VAL A 108 11.01 14.63 5.19
N TYR A 109 10.29 14.91 6.28
CA TYR A 109 10.16 16.27 6.78
C TYR A 109 11.49 16.87 7.22
N ALA A 110 12.29 16.15 8.00
CA ALA A 110 13.57 16.66 8.47
C ALA A 110 14.56 16.93 7.33
N ASP A 111 14.59 16.06 6.32
CA ASP A 111 15.39 16.25 5.11
C ASP A 111 14.93 17.51 4.34
N SER A 112 13.64 17.86 4.38
CA SER A 112 13.11 19.06 3.72
C SER A 112 13.49 20.39 4.40
N ILE A 113 13.88 20.36 5.68
CA ILE A 113 14.29 21.55 6.44
C ILE A 113 15.82 21.66 6.60
N ASP A 114 16.59 20.90 5.82
CA ASP A 114 18.07 20.80 5.86
C ASP A 114 18.67 20.54 7.25
N ASN A 115 17.84 20.12 8.22
CA ASN A 115 18.30 19.62 9.52
C ASN A 115 18.52 18.12 9.38
N SER A 116 19.75 17.74 9.02
CA SER A 116 20.13 16.34 8.93
C SER A 116 19.87 15.63 10.26
N ILE A 117 18.98 14.63 10.23
CA ILE A 117 18.66 13.82 11.41
C ILE A 117 19.91 13.09 11.88
N VAL A 118 20.10 13.04 13.21
CA VAL A 118 21.07 12.14 13.82
C VAL A 118 20.57 10.70 13.63
N THR A 119 21.05 10.04 12.58
CA THR A 119 20.69 8.64 12.32
C THR A 119 21.35 7.73 13.35
N SER A 120 20.56 7.18 14.28
CA SER A 120 21.05 6.17 15.21
C SER A 120 21.23 4.81 14.50
N SER A 121 22.28 4.07 14.84
CA SER A 121 22.55 2.72 14.30
C SER A 121 21.39 1.74 14.53
N SER A 122 20.56 1.99 15.54
CA SER A 122 19.35 1.21 15.86
C SER A 122 18.31 1.22 14.74
N ALA A 123 18.27 2.26 13.90
CA ALA A 123 17.35 2.35 12.76
C ALA A 123 17.71 1.39 11.61
N LYS A 124 18.97 0.98 11.49
CA LYS A 124 19.42 -0.03 10.51
C LYS A 124 19.23 -1.44 11.05
N LEU A 125 19.44 -1.65 12.36
CA LEU A 125 19.26 -2.96 12.97
C LEU A 125 17.79 -3.42 12.91
N LYS A 126 16.82 -2.52 13.11
CA LYS A 126 15.39 -2.88 13.02
C LYS A 126 14.97 -3.46 11.67
N THR A 127 15.44 -2.88 10.55
CA THR A 127 15.01 -3.28 9.21
C THR A 127 15.67 -4.60 8.84
N PHE A 128 16.93 -4.76 9.24
CA PHE A 128 17.64 -6.03 9.14
C PHE A 128 16.93 -7.15 9.90
N LEU A 129 16.49 -6.89 11.14
CA LEU A 129 15.72 -7.86 11.93
C LEU A 129 14.38 -8.22 11.29
N GLN A 130 13.64 -7.24 10.73
CA GLN A 130 12.40 -7.51 9.99
C GLN A 130 12.65 -8.38 8.75
N MET A 131 13.68 -8.06 7.96
CA MET A 131 14.01 -8.84 6.75
C MET A 131 14.45 -10.26 7.08
N ILE A 132 15.25 -10.45 8.14
CA ILE A 132 15.62 -11.79 8.63
C ILE A 132 14.39 -12.56 9.04
N PHE A 133 13.48 -11.94 9.79
CA PHE A 133 12.30 -12.62 10.27
C PHE A 133 11.34 -13.01 9.13
N ILE A 134 11.12 -12.13 8.16
CA ILE A 134 10.35 -12.46 6.96
C ILE A 134 11.02 -13.61 6.19
N SER A 135 12.34 -13.58 6.03
CA SER A 135 13.11 -14.65 5.37
C SER A 135 13.01 -15.98 6.13
N TYR A 136 13.02 -15.94 7.46
CA TYR A 136 12.81 -17.09 8.34
C TYR A 136 11.41 -17.70 8.13
N LEU A 137 10.35 -16.89 8.18
CA LEU A 137 8.98 -17.35 7.93
C LEU A 137 8.83 -17.95 6.53
N LEU A 138 9.42 -17.30 5.52
CA LEU A 138 9.41 -17.77 4.13
C LEU A 138 10.11 -19.12 3.97
N LEU A 139 11.27 -19.29 4.59
CA LEU A 139 12.01 -20.54 4.56
C LEU A 139 11.20 -21.67 5.20
N LEU A 140 10.65 -21.44 6.40
CA LEU A 140 9.82 -22.44 7.07
C LEU A 140 8.58 -22.81 6.27
N PHE A 141 7.91 -21.82 5.66
CA PHE A 141 6.75 -22.06 4.83
C PHE A 141 7.10 -22.87 3.56
N ALA A 142 8.22 -22.55 2.92
CA ALA A 142 8.71 -23.29 1.76
C ALA A 142 9.09 -24.74 2.10
N LEU A 143 9.75 -24.97 3.25
CA LEU A 143 10.14 -26.30 3.71
C LEU A 143 8.92 -27.15 4.08
N LYS A 144 7.96 -26.57 4.81
CA LYS A 144 6.66 -27.21 5.12
C LYS A 144 5.95 -27.70 3.86
N GLY A 145 5.90 -26.88 2.82
CA GLY A 145 5.20 -27.17 1.57
C GLY A 145 5.95 -28.09 0.59
N SER A 146 7.21 -28.46 0.87
CA SER A 146 8.03 -29.17 -0.10
C SER A 146 7.86 -30.69 -0.06
N SER A 147 7.42 -31.27 -1.17
CA SER A 147 7.20 -32.71 -1.35
C SER A 147 8.48 -33.57 -1.26
N GLU A 148 9.65 -32.93 -1.34
CA GLU A 148 10.95 -33.59 -1.32
C GLU A 148 11.34 -34.09 0.08
N PHE A 149 10.77 -33.53 1.15
CA PHE A 149 11.09 -33.94 2.52
C PHE A 149 10.09 -34.96 3.10
N PRO A 150 10.58 -35.85 3.99
CA PRO A 150 9.71 -36.78 4.73
C PRO A 150 8.59 -36.06 5.50
N PRO A 151 7.41 -36.69 5.70
CA PRO A 151 6.29 -36.09 6.42
C PRO A 151 6.69 -35.51 7.79
N ASN A 152 7.43 -36.27 8.61
CA ASN A 152 7.89 -35.82 9.93
C ASN A 152 8.71 -34.51 9.88
N PHE A 153 9.50 -34.31 8.82
CA PHE A 153 10.26 -33.07 8.63
C PHE A 153 9.34 -31.90 8.28
N ARG A 154 8.37 -32.12 7.38
CA ARG A 154 7.38 -31.09 7.02
C ARG A 154 6.53 -30.68 8.22
N ASP A 155 6.10 -31.65 9.03
CA ASP A 155 5.32 -31.42 10.23
C ASP A 155 6.11 -30.64 11.28
N PHE A 156 7.40 -30.96 11.44
CA PHE A 156 8.30 -30.19 12.31
C PHE A 156 8.40 -28.71 11.89
N PHE A 157 8.62 -28.43 10.60
CA PHE A 157 8.67 -27.05 10.11
C PHE A 157 7.31 -26.34 10.19
N GLY A 158 6.21 -27.07 9.95
CA GLY A 158 4.86 -26.55 10.12
C GLY A 158 4.54 -26.19 11.58
N TRP A 159 4.95 -27.04 12.52
CA TRP A 159 4.84 -26.76 13.95
C TRP A 159 5.70 -25.55 14.34
N LEU A 160 6.96 -25.51 13.89
CA LEU A 160 7.87 -24.41 14.20
C LEU A 160 7.34 -23.06 13.67
N LEU A 161 6.76 -23.06 12.47
CA LEU A 161 6.18 -21.87 11.83
C LEU A 161 5.05 -21.24 12.65
N VAL A 162 4.22 -22.04 13.32
CA VAL A 162 3.07 -21.58 14.12
C VAL A 162 3.34 -21.73 15.63
N SER A 163 4.59 -22.00 16.02
CA SER A 163 4.96 -22.20 17.41
C SER A 163 4.90 -20.90 18.22
N ASP A 164 4.76 -21.04 19.54
CA ASP A 164 4.88 -19.92 20.48
C ASP A 164 6.22 -19.18 20.31
N ALA A 165 7.28 -19.88 19.91
CA ALA A 165 8.58 -19.26 19.64
C ALA A 165 8.50 -18.26 18.49
N THR A 166 7.83 -18.61 17.38
CA THR A 166 7.63 -17.69 16.24
C THR A 166 6.77 -16.49 16.63
N HIS A 167 5.72 -16.70 17.42
CA HIS A 167 4.90 -15.62 17.95
C HIS A 167 5.70 -14.70 18.90
N LEU A 168 6.53 -15.26 19.78
CA LEU A 168 7.41 -14.50 20.67
C LEU A 168 8.47 -13.71 19.90
N MET A 169 9.02 -14.28 18.82
CA MET A 169 9.94 -13.55 17.92
C MET A 169 9.23 -12.35 17.28
N MET A 170 8.01 -12.54 16.75
CA MET A 170 7.22 -11.43 16.19
C MET A 170 6.87 -10.38 17.26
N LEU A 171 6.53 -10.80 18.48
CA LEU A 171 6.27 -9.90 19.60
C LEU A 171 7.52 -9.10 19.96
N ALA A 172 8.68 -9.76 20.09
CA ALA A 172 9.96 -9.12 20.38
C ALA A 172 10.34 -8.10 19.29
N LEU A 173 10.14 -8.43 18.02
CA LEU A 173 10.30 -7.49 16.91
C LEU A 173 9.36 -6.30 17.04
N THR A 174 8.09 -6.53 17.33
CA THR A 174 7.10 -5.47 17.52
C THR A 174 7.52 -4.54 18.65
N LEU A 175 7.86 -5.08 19.83
CA LEU A 175 8.32 -4.30 20.97
C LEU A 175 9.61 -3.53 20.66
N TYR A 176 10.56 -4.16 19.97
CA TYR A 176 11.79 -3.49 19.52
C TYR A 176 11.50 -2.35 18.55
N THR A 177 10.55 -2.53 17.62
CA THR A 177 10.15 -1.46 16.70
C THR A 177 9.50 -0.28 17.43
N VAL A 178 8.64 -0.54 18.41
CA VAL A 178 8.03 0.51 19.24
C VAL A 178 9.10 1.24 20.05
N TRP A 179 9.96 0.51 20.76
CA TRP A 179 11.06 1.07 21.55
C TRP A 179 11.96 1.99 20.71
N THR A 180 12.40 1.52 19.55
CA THR A 180 13.26 2.31 18.65
C THR A 180 12.54 3.54 18.08
N THR A 181 11.21 3.53 17.99
CA THR A 181 10.42 4.72 17.62
C THR A 181 10.41 5.75 18.72
N ILE A 182 10.15 5.31 19.95
CA ILE A 182 10.14 6.19 21.12
C ILE A 182 11.52 6.85 21.24
N LEU A 183 12.60 6.07 21.12
CA LEU A 183 13.95 6.60 21.10
C LEU A 183 14.15 7.63 19.97
N TYR A 184 13.73 7.31 18.74
CA TYR A 184 13.83 8.20 17.59
C TYR A 184 13.10 9.53 17.81
N LEU A 185 11.88 9.49 18.37
CA LEU A 185 11.07 10.68 18.66
C LEU A 185 11.71 11.53 19.77
N ILE A 186 12.25 10.91 20.81
CA ILE A 186 12.92 11.62 21.92
C ILE A 186 14.23 12.26 21.44
N THR A 187 15.06 11.52 20.70
CA THR A 187 16.33 12.05 20.16
C THR A 187 16.11 13.24 19.25
N ASN A 188 15.00 13.27 18.50
CA ASN A 188 14.68 14.33 17.55
C ASN A 188 13.54 15.23 18.03
N ILE A 189 13.38 15.40 19.34
CA ILE A 189 12.23 16.13 19.91
C ILE A 189 12.14 17.58 19.43
N SER A 190 13.26 18.22 19.09
CA SER A 190 13.30 19.56 18.51
C SER A 190 12.61 19.61 17.14
N ILE A 191 12.98 18.68 16.25
CA ILE A 191 12.38 18.51 14.92
C ILE A 191 10.91 18.14 15.05
N VAL A 192 10.57 17.22 15.96
CA VAL A 192 9.18 16.82 16.22
C VAL A 192 8.35 18.01 16.71
N LYS A 193 8.86 18.81 17.64
CA LYS A 193 8.17 20.03 18.10
C LYS A 193 8.00 21.04 16.98
N GLN A 194 9.01 21.24 16.13
CA GLN A 194 8.94 22.14 14.99
C GLN A 194 7.90 21.66 13.96
N PHE A 195 7.93 20.36 13.64
CA PHE A 195 6.94 19.69 12.80
C PHE A 195 5.53 19.96 13.32
N TRP A 196 5.26 19.63 14.59
CA TRP A 196 3.94 19.82 15.20
C TRP A 196 3.47 21.28 15.22
N ARG A 197 4.39 22.23 15.40
CA ARG A 197 4.03 23.65 15.52
C ARG A 197 3.74 24.32 14.17
N ASN A 198 4.51 23.99 13.14
CA ASN A 198 4.52 24.77 11.91
C ASN A 198 3.93 24.02 10.70
N ASP A 199 4.15 22.70 10.61
CA ASP A 199 4.01 21.99 9.34
C ASP A 199 3.17 20.71 9.41
N ALA A 200 2.91 20.16 10.61
CA ALA A 200 2.27 18.85 10.78
C ALA A 200 0.89 18.79 10.12
N VAL A 201 0.09 19.85 10.27
CA VAL A 201 -1.23 19.96 9.63
C VAL A 201 -1.08 19.95 8.11
N ASN A 202 -0.12 20.69 7.55
CA ASN A 202 0.11 20.76 6.11
C ASN A 202 0.64 19.43 5.57
N VAL A 203 1.60 18.80 6.25
CA VAL A 203 2.17 17.51 5.85
C VAL A 203 1.13 16.40 5.94
N PHE A 204 0.33 16.35 7.01
CA PHE A 204 -0.77 15.40 7.13
C PHE A 204 -1.82 15.62 6.05
N ARG A 205 -2.24 16.87 5.83
CA ARG A 205 -3.20 17.23 4.78
C ARG A 205 -2.70 16.80 3.41
N MET A 206 -1.46 17.13 3.05
CA MET A 206 -0.88 16.79 1.75
C MET A 206 -0.67 15.29 1.61
N SER A 207 -0.21 14.61 2.65
CA SER A 207 -0.05 13.14 2.63
C SER A 207 -1.40 12.45 2.47
N PHE A 208 -2.46 12.93 3.12
CA PHE A 208 -3.80 12.36 2.98
C PHE A 208 -4.34 12.58 1.56
N VAL A 209 -4.35 13.83 1.11
CA VAL A 209 -4.94 14.24 -0.17
C VAL A 209 -4.20 13.65 -1.38
N SER A 210 -2.88 13.52 -1.30
CA SER A 210 -2.06 12.91 -2.36
C SER A 210 -1.84 11.41 -2.18
N VAL A 211 -2.45 10.77 -1.19
CA VAL A 211 -2.29 9.33 -0.88
C VAL A 211 -0.81 8.98 -0.71
N PHE A 212 -0.19 9.58 0.31
CA PHE A 212 1.24 9.50 0.63
C PHE A 212 2.13 9.81 -0.58
N GLY A 213 1.75 10.84 -1.34
CA GLY A 213 2.49 11.39 -2.47
C GLY A 213 2.36 10.64 -3.80
N VAL A 214 1.47 9.65 -3.88
CA VAL A 214 1.03 9.02 -5.16
C VAL A 214 0.51 10.08 -6.14
N GLY A 215 -0.20 11.10 -5.65
CA GLY A 215 -0.70 12.21 -6.48
C GLY A 215 0.39 13.07 -7.13
N PHE A 216 1.66 12.93 -6.72
CA PHE A 216 2.78 13.60 -7.38
C PHE A 216 3.43 12.75 -8.49
N LEU A 217 2.90 11.56 -8.77
CA LEU A 217 3.40 10.71 -9.84
C LEU A 217 3.20 11.36 -11.21
N PRO A 218 4.21 11.29 -12.10
CA PRO A 218 4.15 11.95 -13.39
C PRO A 218 3.20 11.19 -14.34
N LYS A 219 2.37 11.95 -15.07
CA LYS A 219 1.36 11.49 -16.04
C LYS A 219 0.23 10.67 -15.40
N MET A 220 -1.01 11.16 -15.50
CA MET A 220 -2.23 10.49 -15.00
C MET A 220 -2.18 10.12 -13.50
N PRO A 221 -1.97 11.10 -12.59
CA PRO A 221 -1.87 10.85 -11.14
C PRO A 221 -3.08 10.08 -10.58
N GLY A 222 -4.29 10.36 -11.06
CA GLY A 222 -5.50 9.63 -10.65
C GLY A 222 -5.48 8.14 -10.96
N THR A 223 -4.80 7.70 -12.03
CA THR A 223 -4.64 6.26 -12.32
C THR A 223 -3.76 5.60 -11.28
N TYR A 224 -2.68 6.27 -10.86
CA TYR A 224 -1.85 5.77 -9.77
C TYR A 224 -2.57 5.80 -8.43
N GLY A 225 -3.43 6.79 -8.18
CA GLY A 225 -4.34 6.83 -7.03
C GLY A 225 -5.26 5.61 -6.98
N SER A 226 -5.99 5.34 -8.06
CA SER A 226 -6.86 4.16 -8.17
C SER A 226 -6.08 2.84 -8.03
N LEU A 227 -4.84 2.77 -8.54
CA LEU A 227 -3.99 1.58 -8.37
C LEU A 227 -3.52 1.40 -6.93
N ALA A 228 -3.12 2.48 -6.25
CA ALA A 228 -2.75 2.46 -4.84
C ALA A 228 -3.93 2.02 -3.95
N ALA A 229 -5.15 2.37 -4.34
CA ALA A 229 -6.37 1.93 -3.65
C ALA A 229 -6.48 0.39 -3.58
N LEU A 230 -6.00 -0.34 -4.59
CA LEU A 230 -6.03 -1.80 -4.65
C LEU A 230 -5.14 -2.47 -3.59
N LEU A 231 -4.20 -1.75 -2.98
CA LEU A 231 -3.37 -2.29 -1.90
C LEU A 231 -4.21 -2.77 -0.70
N ILE A 232 -5.44 -2.24 -0.57
CA ILE A 232 -6.39 -2.63 0.45
C ILE A 232 -6.79 -4.11 0.37
N LEU A 233 -6.74 -4.71 -0.84
CA LEU A 233 -7.06 -6.12 -1.09
C LEU A 233 -6.06 -7.08 -0.41
N PHE A 234 -4.88 -6.59 -0.04
CA PHE A 234 -3.87 -7.37 0.68
C PHE A 234 -4.04 -7.28 2.20
N THR A 235 -5.09 -6.62 2.69
CA THR A 235 -5.39 -6.46 4.12
C THR A 235 -6.64 -7.26 4.49
N PRO A 236 -6.86 -7.61 5.78
CA PRO A 236 -8.03 -8.40 6.20
C PRO A 236 -9.32 -7.59 6.25
N ILE A 237 -9.34 -6.38 5.67
CA ILE A 237 -10.48 -5.50 5.82
C ILE A 237 -11.69 -6.11 5.11
N THR A 238 -12.74 -6.38 5.90
CA THR A 238 -14.00 -6.86 5.33
C THR A 238 -14.74 -5.70 4.66
N THR A 239 -15.63 -6.02 3.71
CA THR A 239 -16.43 -5.04 2.97
C THR A 239 -17.12 -3.98 3.85
N PRO A 240 -17.76 -4.32 4.99
CA PRO A 240 -18.37 -3.31 5.86
C PRO A 240 -17.36 -2.32 6.45
N TYR A 241 -16.18 -2.79 6.85
CA TYR A 241 -15.12 -1.93 7.36
C TYR A 241 -14.48 -1.08 6.26
N LEU A 242 -14.38 -1.61 5.03
CA LEU A 242 -13.92 -0.84 3.88
C LEU A 242 -14.89 0.28 3.52
N LEU A 243 -16.21 0.01 3.58
CA LEU A 243 -17.24 1.01 3.39
C LEU A 243 -17.15 2.10 4.46
N LEU A 244 -17.04 1.71 5.74
CA LEU A 244 -16.86 2.65 6.84
C LEU A 244 -15.60 3.52 6.66
N LEU A 245 -14.49 2.91 6.27
CA LEU A 245 -13.24 3.63 5.99
C LEU A 245 -13.42 4.63 4.84
N SER A 246 -14.12 4.23 3.77
CA SER A 246 -14.42 5.11 2.64
C SER A 246 -15.25 6.33 3.07
N VAL A 247 -16.23 6.14 3.95
CA VAL A 247 -17.05 7.23 4.52
C VAL A 247 -16.21 8.15 5.41
N ILE A 248 -15.35 7.59 6.27
CA ILE A 248 -14.44 8.38 7.11
C ILE A 248 -13.48 9.20 6.24
N CYS A 249 -12.89 8.60 5.22
CA CYS A 249 -12.00 9.27 4.27
C CYS A 249 -12.73 10.35 3.47
N PHE A 250 -13.98 10.13 3.07
CA PHE A 250 -14.80 11.15 2.43
C PHE A 250 -15.05 12.36 3.33
N ILE A 251 -15.47 12.13 4.59
CA ILE A 251 -15.69 13.22 5.56
C ILE A 251 -14.39 13.99 5.82
N ALA A 252 -13.27 13.28 6.02
CA ALA A 252 -11.97 13.91 6.17
C ALA A 252 -11.56 14.70 4.91
N GLY A 253 -11.80 14.14 3.72
CA GLY A 253 -11.55 14.78 2.43
C GLY A 253 -12.29 16.11 2.25
N LEU A 254 -13.56 16.18 2.65
CA LEU A 254 -14.34 17.43 2.59
C LEU A 254 -13.70 18.57 3.38
N ILE A 255 -13.09 18.27 4.52
CA ILE A 255 -12.41 19.25 5.38
C ILE A 255 -11.03 19.59 4.79
N LEU A 256 -10.27 18.57 4.39
CA LEU A 256 -8.86 18.71 4.04
C LEU A 256 -8.64 19.29 2.63
N ILE A 257 -9.47 18.93 1.65
CA ILE A 257 -9.34 19.39 0.26
C ILE A 257 -9.61 20.89 0.13
N GLY A 258 -10.62 21.41 0.85
CA GLY A 258 -11.02 22.81 0.75
C GLY A 258 -9.89 23.79 1.07
N ASP A 259 -8.99 23.41 2.00
CA ASP A 259 -7.80 24.18 2.32
C ASP A 259 -6.67 24.03 1.28
N VAL A 260 -6.53 22.85 0.66
CA VAL A 260 -5.53 22.61 -0.41
C VAL A 260 -5.90 23.41 -1.66
N GLU A 261 -7.16 23.40 -2.09
CA GLU A 261 -7.61 24.16 -3.26
C GLU A 261 -7.36 25.67 -3.11
N ARG A 262 -7.59 26.20 -1.90
CA ARG A 262 -7.34 27.62 -1.59
C ARG A 262 -5.87 28.01 -1.65
N THR A 263 -4.98 27.09 -1.28
CA THR A 263 -3.54 27.37 -1.19
C THR A 263 -2.79 27.08 -2.50
N ARG A 264 -3.24 26.12 -3.31
CA ARG A 264 -2.54 25.68 -4.54
C ARG A 264 -3.24 25.98 -5.86
N GLY A 265 -4.53 26.31 -5.88
CA GLY A 265 -5.24 26.69 -7.11
C GLY A 265 -5.14 25.62 -8.22
N ALA A 266 -4.39 25.90 -9.28
CA ALA A 266 -4.28 25.06 -10.48
C ALA A 266 -3.48 23.76 -10.31
N ASP A 267 -2.71 23.61 -9.23
CA ASP A 267 -1.96 22.37 -8.91
C ASP A 267 -2.83 21.30 -8.23
N ALA A 268 -4.16 21.42 -8.30
CA ALA A 268 -5.13 20.49 -7.71
C ALA A 268 -5.06 19.07 -8.31
N HIS A 269 -4.31 18.84 -9.38
CA HIS A 269 -4.09 17.51 -9.95
C HIS A 269 -3.35 16.52 -9.01
N CYS A 270 -2.78 17.00 -7.89
CA CYS A 270 -2.19 16.13 -6.88
C CYS A 270 -3.20 15.55 -5.88
N ILE A 271 -4.44 16.02 -5.93
CA ILE A 271 -5.57 15.47 -5.16
C ILE A 271 -5.91 14.15 -5.85
N VAL A 272 -5.65 13.04 -5.14
CA VAL A 272 -5.97 11.70 -5.66
C VAL A 272 -6.74 10.81 -4.68
N ILE A 273 -7.26 11.42 -3.62
CA ILE A 273 -7.97 10.71 -2.55
C ILE A 273 -9.41 10.36 -2.97
N ASP A 274 -9.99 11.19 -3.82
CA ASP A 274 -11.21 11.00 -4.58
C ASP A 274 -11.18 9.70 -5.37
N GLU A 275 -10.10 9.40 -6.12
CA GLU A 275 -10.03 8.16 -6.89
C GLU A 275 -9.88 6.93 -5.99
N VAL A 276 -9.22 7.07 -4.83
CA VAL A 276 -9.09 5.99 -3.85
C VAL A 276 -10.46 5.66 -3.24
N ILE A 277 -11.19 6.69 -2.80
CA ILE A 277 -12.54 6.52 -2.24
C ILE A 277 -13.47 5.91 -3.30
N GLY A 278 -13.45 6.43 -4.53
CA GLY A 278 -14.24 5.90 -5.64
C GLY A 278 -13.93 4.42 -5.91
N MET A 279 -12.66 4.05 -6.01
CA MET A 279 -12.26 2.65 -6.22
C MET A 279 -12.67 1.74 -5.04
N TRP A 280 -12.55 2.19 -3.79
CA TRP A 280 -13.01 1.41 -2.64
C TRP A 280 -14.52 1.19 -2.64
N LEU A 281 -15.31 2.19 -3.06
CA LEU A 281 -16.75 2.02 -3.24
C LEU A 281 -17.08 0.98 -4.32
N VAL A 282 -16.32 0.94 -5.41
CA VAL A 282 -16.46 -0.10 -6.45
C VAL A 282 -16.12 -1.49 -5.91
N LEU A 283 -15.10 -1.61 -5.07
CA LEU A 283 -14.78 -2.87 -4.39
C LEU A 283 -15.89 -3.27 -3.39
N CYS A 284 -16.65 -2.33 -2.86
CA CYS A 284 -17.74 -2.61 -1.92
C CYS A 284 -19.06 -3.08 -2.58
N VAL A 285 -19.10 -3.24 -3.90
CA VAL A 285 -20.33 -3.64 -4.60
C VAL A 285 -20.77 -5.03 -4.14
N PRO A 286 -21.99 -5.18 -3.61
CA PRO A 286 -22.46 -6.45 -3.05
C PRO A 286 -22.49 -7.58 -4.08
N TYR A 287 -22.27 -8.81 -3.62
CA TYR A 287 -22.35 -10.06 -4.38
C TYR A 287 -21.28 -10.28 -5.46
N ILE A 288 -20.43 -9.29 -5.73
CA ILE A 288 -19.35 -9.42 -6.70
C ILE A 288 -18.15 -10.12 -6.04
N PRO A 289 -17.64 -11.23 -6.60
CA PRO A 289 -16.46 -11.89 -6.07
C PRO A 289 -15.22 -10.99 -6.19
N HIS A 290 -14.36 -10.97 -5.17
CA HIS A 290 -13.09 -10.25 -5.20
C HIS A 290 -11.96 -11.01 -5.94
N ASN A 291 -12.28 -11.69 -7.03
CA ASN A 291 -11.25 -12.31 -7.86
C ASN A 291 -10.57 -11.27 -8.75
N TRP A 292 -9.39 -11.60 -9.28
CA TRP A 292 -8.61 -10.67 -10.10
C TRP A 292 -9.34 -10.20 -11.36
N PHE A 293 -10.25 -11.02 -11.91
CA PHE A 293 -11.06 -10.64 -13.05
C PHE A 293 -12.02 -9.50 -12.71
N TRP A 294 -12.84 -9.64 -11.67
CA TRP A 294 -13.80 -8.62 -11.24
C TRP A 294 -13.12 -7.37 -10.71
N VAL A 295 -12.02 -7.51 -9.98
CA VAL A 295 -11.21 -6.38 -9.53
C VAL A 295 -10.64 -5.59 -10.72
N SER A 296 -10.06 -6.27 -11.72
CA SER A 296 -9.49 -5.60 -12.90
C SER A 296 -10.59 -4.96 -13.75
N LEU A 297 -11.71 -5.66 -13.94
CA LEU A 297 -12.84 -5.14 -14.68
C LEU A 297 -13.43 -3.91 -13.98
N GLY A 298 -13.59 -3.97 -12.66
CA GLY A 298 -14.09 -2.84 -11.87
C GLY A 298 -13.16 -1.65 -11.92
N PHE A 299 -11.85 -1.87 -11.84
CA PHE A 299 -10.84 -0.83 -12.04
C PHE A 299 -10.98 -0.18 -13.42
N ILE A 300 -11.06 -0.96 -14.50
CA ILE A 300 -11.16 -0.45 -15.87
C ILE A 300 -12.45 0.35 -16.04
N ILE A 301 -13.59 -0.19 -15.63
CA ILE A 301 -14.90 0.47 -15.77
C ILE A 301 -14.93 1.77 -14.97
N PHE A 302 -14.43 1.76 -13.73
CA PHE A 302 -14.31 2.95 -12.89
C PHE A 302 -13.48 4.04 -13.57
N ARG A 303 -12.28 3.71 -14.05
CA ARG A 303 -11.42 4.67 -14.76
C ARG A 303 -12.07 5.18 -16.04
N CYS A 304 -12.79 4.34 -16.78
CA CYS A 304 -13.54 4.78 -17.94
C CYS A 304 -14.59 5.83 -17.53
N PHE A 305 -15.41 5.58 -16.50
CA PHE A 305 -16.43 6.54 -16.10
C PHE A 305 -15.86 7.83 -15.48
N ASP A 306 -14.75 7.75 -14.74
CA ASP A 306 -14.05 8.92 -14.24
C ASP A 306 -13.47 9.77 -15.39
N ILE A 307 -12.88 9.14 -16.42
CA ILE A 307 -12.31 9.89 -17.56
C ILE A 307 -13.41 10.44 -18.48
N PHE A 308 -14.44 9.66 -18.79
CA PHE A 308 -15.50 10.06 -19.72
C PHE A 308 -16.54 11.01 -19.10
N LYS A 309 -16.72 10.96 -17.77
CA LYS A 309 -17.72 11.73 -17.00
C LYS A 309 -19.10 11.78 -17.69
N PRO A 310 -19.78 10.64 -17.88
CA PRO A 310 -21.08 10.59 -18.54
C PRO A 310 -22.13 11.43 -17.79
N PHE A 311 -23.21 11.82 -18.48
CA PHE A 311 -24.32 12.55 -17.85
C PHE A 311 -24.86 11.77 -16.64
N PRO A 312 -25.06 12.41 -15.47
CA PRO A 312 -25.02 13.84 -15.15
C PRO A 312 -23.70 14.33 -14.51
N ILE A 313 -22.63 13.53 -14.48
CA ILE A 313 -21.33 13.86 -13.84
C ILE A 313 -20.75 15.14 -14.45
N ASN A 314 -20.78 15.23 -15.77
CA ASN A 314 -20.31 16.40 -16.52
C ASN A 314 -20.98 17.73 -16.13
N ARG A 315 -22.23 17.71 -15.63
CA ARG A 315 -22.97 18.92 -15.23
C ARG A 315 -22.56 19.42 -13.85
N ILE A 316 -22.01 18.54 -13.03
CA ILE A 316 -21.62 18.80 -11.65
C ILE A 316 -20.17 19.34 -11.60
N ASN A 317 -19.33 18.90 -12.53
CA ASN A 317 -17.92 19.29 -12.66
C ASN A 317 -17.69 20.80 -12.88
N SER A 318 -18.70 21.56 -13.27
CA SER A 318 -18.58 23.02 -13.42
C SER A 318 -18.60 23.79 -12.10
N ARG A 319 -18.79 23.11 -10.96
CA ARG A 319 -18.88 23.72 -9.62
C ARG A 319 -17.57 23.53 -8.86
N ARG A 320 -17.11 24.59 -8.19
CA ARG A 320 -15.87 24.57 -7.39
C ARG A 320 -16.15 24.17 -5.94
N GLY A 321 -15.21 23.47 -5.33
CA GLY A 321 -15.18 23.14 -3.91
C GLY A 321 -15.05 21.63 -3.66
N ALA A 322 -14.42 21.28 -2.53
CA ALA A 322 -14.13 19.92 -2.09
C ALA A 322 -15.28 18.91 -2.25
N PHE A 323 -16.53 19.32 -1.99
CA PHE A 323 -17.68 18.45 -2.17
C PHE A 323 -17.85 17.99 -3.62
N TRP A 324 -17.66 18.90 -4.58
CA TRP A 324 -17.86 18.60 -5.99
C TRP A 324 -16.74 17.76 -6.59
N VAL A 325 -15.51 17.94 -6.09
CA VAL A 325 -14.32 17.13 -6.44
C VAL A 325 -14.41 15.71 -5.89
N LEU A 326 -15.09 15.50 -4.75
CA LEU A 326 -15.31 14.13 -4.26
C LEU A 326 -16.57 13.50 -4.86
N ALA A 327 -17.57 14.31 -5.20
CA ALA A 327 -18.86 13.81 -5.67
C ALA A 327 -18.81 13.27 -7.10
N ASP A 328 -17.97 13.81 -7.99
CA ASP A 328 -17.85 13.31 -9.36
C ASP A 328 -17.27 11.88 -9.40
N ASP A 329 -16.24 11.60 -8.61
CA ASP A 329 -15.64 10.27 -8.49
C ASP A 329 -16.55 9.26 -7.78
N ILE A 330 -17.32 9.70 -6.79
CA ILE A 330 -18.36 8.87 -6.18
C ILE A 330 -19.45 8.52 -7.19
N LEU A 331 -19.88 9.48 -8.01
CA LEU A 331 -20.86 9.20 -9.07
C LEU A 331 -20.27 8.23 -10.11
N ALA A 332 -19.00 8.39 -10.49
CA ALA A 332 -18.32 7.44 -11.36
C ALA A 332 -18.25 6.04 -10.74
N ALA A 333 -18.00 5.95 -9.44
CA ALA A 333 -18.01 4.68 -8.68
C ALA A 333 -19.40 4.04 -8.65
N ILE A 334 -20.48 4.83 -8.47
CA ILE A 334 -21.85 4.33 -8.53
C ILE A 334 -22.16 3.77 -9.92
N TYR A 335 -21.79 4.49 -10.99
CA TYR A 335 -21.97 3.98 -12.36
C TYR A 335 -21.19 2.70 -12.61
N ALA A 336 -19.94 2.65 -12.14
CA ALA A 336 -19.10 1.46 -12.26
C ALA A 336 -19.71 0.29 -11.49
N GLY A 337 -20.18 0.50 -10.27
CA GLY A 337 -20.81 -0.51 -9.46
C GLY A 337 -22.11 -1.04 -10.06
N LEU A 338 -22.96 -0.17 -10.62
CA LEU A 338 -24.17 -0.57 -11.34
C LEU A 338 -23.82 -1.41 -12.59
N ALA A 339 -22.85 -0.97 -13.38
CA ALA A 339 -22.41 -1.69 -14.57
C ALA A 339 -21.86 -3.08 -14.23
N LEU A 340 -21.01 -3.17 -13.19
CA LEU A 340 -20.46 -4.42 -12.69
C LEU A 340 -21.55 -5.35 -12.14
N TYR A 341 -22.51 -4.82 -11.39
CA TYR A 341 -23.61 -5.60 -10.85
C TYR A 341 -24.50 -6.17 -11.97
N LEU A 342 -24.82 -5.37 -12.99
CA LEU A 342 -25.55 -5.85 -14.17
C LEU A 342 -24.76 -6.92 -14.94
N PHE A 343 -23.44 -6.74 -15.08
CA PHE A 343 -22.58 -7.73 -15.72
C PHE A 343 -22.50 -9.02 -14.90
N TRP A 344 -22.41 -8.94 -13.57
CA TRP A 344 -22.49 -10.08 -12.67
C TRP A 344 -23.83 -10.81 -12.81
N MET A 345 -24.95 -10.09 -12.77
CA MET A 345 -26.29 -10.67 -12.91
C MET A 345 -26.49 -11.38 -14.25
N THR A 346 -26.04 -10.77 -15.35
CA THR A 346 -26.09 -11.43 -16.66
C THR A 346 -25.19 -12.67 -16.72
N SER A 347 -24.00 -12.64 -16.09
CA SER A 347 -23.12 -13.80 -16.04
C SER A 347 -23.76 -15.01 -15.31
N LEU A 348 -24.60 -14.77 -14.30
CA LEU A 348 -25.36 -15.82 -13.62
C LEU A 348 -26.37 -16.52 -14.53
N CYS A 349 -26.89 -15.82 -15.54
CA CYS A 349 -27.81 -16.40 -16.53
C CYS A 349 -27.09 -17.21 -17.62
N PHE A 350 -25.76 -17.12 -17.75
CA PHE A 350 -24.97 -17.81 -18.78
C PHE A 350 -23.87 -18.70 -18.16
N PRO A 351 -24.11 -20.01 -18.00
CA PRO A 351 -23.17 -20.93 -17.33
C PRO A 351 -21.75 -20.97 -17.93
N LEU A 352 -21.63 -20.66 -19.23
CA LEU A 352 -20.37 -20.60 -19.96
C LEU A 352 -19.48 -19.43 -19.52
N VAL A 353 -20.08 -18.31 -19.11
CA VAL A 353 -19.38 -17.14 -18.59
C VAL A 353 -18.89 -17.41 -17.17
N LEU A 354 -19.72 -18.03 -16.33
CA LEU A 354 -19.32 -18.45 -14.98
C LEU A 354 -18.14 -19.42 -14.97
N ALA A 355 -18.08 -20.36 -15.92
CA ALA A 355 -16.98 -21.31 -16.04
C ALA A 355 -15.64 -20.64 -16.42
N PHE A 356 -15.68 -19.49 -17.10
CA PHE A 356 -14.50 -18.69 -17.45
C PHE A 356 -14.10 -17.72 -16.33
N VAL A 357 -15.08 -17.22 -15.57
CA VAL A 357 -14.89 -16.21 -14.51
C VAL A 357 -14.53 -16.80 -13.15
N ASN A 358 -14.90 -18.06 -12.87
CA ASN A 358 -14.60 -18.75 -11.60
C ASN A 358 -13.31 -19.60 -11.63
N ARG A 359 -12.58 -19.61 -12.76
CA ARG A 359 -11.20 -20.13 -12.83
C ARG A 359 -10.22 -19.02 -12.53
#